data_AF-A0A2N3PMB0-F1
#
_entry.id   AF-A0A2N3PMB0-F1
#
_cell.length_a   1.000
_cell.length_b   1.000
_cell.length_c   1.000
_cell.angle_alpha   90.00
_cell.angle_beta   90.00
_cell.angle_gamma   90.00
#
_symmetry.space_group_name_H-M   'P 1'
#
loop_
_entity.id
_entity.type
_entity.pdbx_description
1 polymer ?
#
loop_
_entity_poly.entity_id
_entity_poly.type
_entity_poly.pdbx_seq_one_letter_code
_entity_poly.pdbx_strand_id
1 'polypeptide(L)' 'DAVSDPIRMEDGWHIIKLQDTKPAGTAPLADIKPALVERLRQAKAQQLRQAYLGQLLQKDPPAINELALAKITLKK' A
#
# COMPACT_ATOMS: atom_id res chain seq x y z
N ASP A 1 -28.63 -1.03 19.47
CA ASP A 1 -27.48 -0.35 18.84
C ASP A 1 -26.50 -1.35 18.26
N ALA A 2 -26.11 -1.20 17.00
CA ALA A 2 -25.19 -2.11 16.30
C ALA A 2 -23.73 -1.76 16.62
N VAL A 3 -23.29 -2.11 17.83
CA VAL A 3 -21.91 -2.01 18.28
C VAL A 3 -21.32 -3.42 18.33
N SER A 4 -20.12 -3.61 17.79
CA SER A 4 -19.44 -4.90 17.80
C SER A 4 -18.93 -5.24 19.21
N ASP A 5 -18.72 -6.53 19.46
CA ASP A 5 -17.88 -6.96 20.59
C ASP A 5 -16.44 -6.42 20.41
N PRO A 6 -15.66 -6.30 21.50
CA PRO A 6 -14.27 -5.84 21.42
C PRO A 6 -13.42 -6.76 20.54
N ILE A 7 -12.77 -6.19 19.54
CA ILE A 7 -11.89 -6.90 18.60
C ILE A 7 -10.44 -6.66 19.02
N ARG A 8 -9.67 -7.74 19.17
CA ARG A 8 -8.23 -7.66 19.45
C ARG A 8 -7.45 -7.54 18.14
N MET A 9 -6.73 -6.43 17.96
CA MET A 9 -5.75 -6.22 16.89
C MET A 9 -4.34 -6.04 17.47
N GLU A 10 -3.33 -6.00 16.61
CA GLU A 10 -1.90 -5.90 17.00
C GLU A 10 -1.59 -4.65 17.83
N ASP A 11 -2.35 -3.58 17.63
CA ASP A 11 -2.24 -2.28 18.28
C ASP A 11 -3.20 -2.08 19.46
N GLY A 12 -4.06 -3.07 19.77
CA GLY A 12 -4.91 -3.04 20.97
C GLY A 12 -6.35 -3.50 20.75
N TRP A 13 -7.26 -2.95 21.55
CA TRP A 13 -8.69 -3.28 21.52
C TRP A 13 -9.48 -2.25 20.71
N HIS A 14 -10.26 -2.73 19.74
CA HIS A 14 -11.09 -1.92 18.88
C HIS A 14 -12.57 -2.22 19.11
N ILE A 15 -13.38 -1.17 19.22
CA ILE A 15 -14.84 -1.27 19.31
C ILE A 15 -15.41 -0.52 18.11
N ILE A 16 -16.18 -1.21 17.28
CA ILE A 16 -16.69 -0.66 16.02
C ILE A 16 -18.20 -0.44 16.15
N LYS A 17 -18.67 0.76 15.80
CA LYS A 17 -20.11 1.05 15.68
C LYS A 17 -20.49 1.14 14.21
N LEU A 18 -21.47 0.34 13.81
CA LEU A 18 -22.02 0.42 12.46
C LEU A 18 -22.85 1.70 12.32
N GLN A 19 -22.44 2.57 11.40
CA GLN A 19 -23.13 3.84 11.11
C GLN A 19 -24.08 3.72 9.92
N ASP A 20 -23.70 2.95 8.91
CA ASP A 20 -24.44 2.79 7.65
C ASP A 20 -24.09 1.46 6.99
N THR A 21 -25.04 0.87 6.26
CA THR A 21 -24.86 -0.36 5.49
C THR A 21 -25.26 -0.12 4.05
N LYS A 22 -24.27 -0.14 3.15
CA LYS A 22 -24.50 0.02 1.72
C LYS A 22 -24.98 -1.31 1.12
N PRO A 23 -26.02 -1.31 0.27
CA PRO A 23 -26.52 -2.52 -0.36
C PRO A 23 -25.42 -3.18 -1.20
N ALA A 24 -25.36 -4.52 -1.18
CA ALA A 24 -24.42 -5.27 -1.98
C ALA A 24 -24.71 -5.03 -3.48
N GLY A 25 -23.80 -4.35 -4.16
CA GLY A 25 -23.94 -3.99 -5.56
C GLY A 25 -22.67 -3.37 -6.10
N THR A 26 -22.47 -3.45 -7.42
CA THR A 26 -21.40 -2.74 -8.09
C THR A 26 -21.79 -1.26 -8.10
N ALA A 27 -21.03 -0.42 -7.38
CA ALA A 27 -21.24 1.02 -7.45
C ALA A 27 -21.13 1.47 -8.92
N PRO A 28 -22.03 2.34 -9.41
CA PRO A 28 -21.95 2.86 -10.77
C PRO A 28 -20.55 3.39 -11.05
N LEU A 29 -20.02 3.08 -12.24
CA LEU A 29 -18.67 3.51 -12.62
C LEU A 29 -18.50 5.02 -12.43
N ALA A 30 -19.53 5.82 -12.70
CA ALA A 30 -19.52 7.27 -12.50
C ALA A 30 -19.13 7.69 -11.07
N ASP A 31 -19.62 6.98 -10.06
CA ASP A 31 -19.45 7.33 -8.65
C ASP A 31 -18.05 6.99 -8.15
N ILE A 32 -17.47 5.90 -8.66
CA ILE A 32 -16.15 5.40 -8.22
C ILE A 32 -15.02 5.76 -9.17
N LYS A 33 -15.31 6.27 -10.38
CA LYS A 33 -14.32 6.64 -11.40
C LYS A 33 -13.16 7.46 -10.84
N PRO A 34 -13.36 8.55 -10.08
CA PRO A 34 -12.23 9.35 -9.59
C PRO A 34 -11.30 8.53 -8.68
N ALA A 35 -11.86 7.82 -7.69
CA ALA A 35 -11.08 6.99 -6.78
C ALA A 35 -10.39 5.81 -7.49
N LEU A 36 -11.07 5.21 -8.47
CA LEU A 36 -10.53 4.10 -9.26
C LEU A 36 -9.37 4.56 -10.14
N VAL A 37 -9.49 5.72 -10.80
CA VAL A 37 -8.41 6.29 -11.62
C VAL A 37 -7.17 6.55 -10.78
N GLU A 38 -7.33 7.15 -9.59
CA GLU A 38 -6.19 7.40 -8.69
C GLU A 38 -5.50 6.11 -8.26
N ARG A 39 -6.26 5.09 -7.89
CA ARG A 39 -5.71 3.76 -7.55
C ARG A 39 -4.96 3.14 -8.73
N LEU A 40 -5.53 3.19 -9.93
CA LEU A 40 -4.88 2.65 -11.13
C LEU A 40 -3.60 3.39 -11.49
N ARG A 41 -3.55 4.72 -11.30
CA ARG A 41 -2.34 5.52 -11.49
C ARG A 41 -1.23 5.11 -10.54
N GLN A 42 -1.55 4.96 -9.25
CA GLN A 42 -0.59 4.52 -8.24
C GLN A 42 -0.05 3.11 -8.53
N ALA A 43 -0.94 2.18 -8.89
CA ALA A 43 -0.57 0.83 -9.27
C ALA A 43 0.36 0.81 -10.49
N LYS A 44 0.04 1.60 -11.52
CA LYS A 44 0.86 1.69 -12.73
C LYS A 44 2.24 2.29 -12.45
N ALA A 45 2.30 3.34 -11.63
CA ALA A 45 3.57 3.95 -11.21
C ALA A 45 4.46 2.94 -10.47
N GLN A 46 3.88 2.13 -9.57
CA GLN A 46 4.61 1.09 -8.86
C GLN A 46 5.16 0.02 -9.81
N GLN A 47 4.33 -0.44 -10.75
CA GLN A 47 4.74 -1.43 -11.76
C GLN A 47 5.88 -0.91 -12.64
N LEU A 48 5.79 0.35 -13.10
CA LEU A 48 6.83 0.96 -13.93
C LEU A 48 8.15 1.11 -13.17
N ARG A 49 8.11 1.50 -11.89
CA ARG A 49 9.31 1.55 -11.05
C ARG A 49 9.98 0.18 -10.94
N GLN A 50 9.21 -0.86 -10.64
CA GLN A 50 9.75 -2.22 -10.50
C GLN A 50 10.36 -2.71 -11.82
N ALA A 51 9.67 -2.49 -12.95
CA ALA A 51 10.18 -2.85 -14.27
C ALA A 51 11.48 -2.10 -14.60
N TYR A 52 11.54 -0.80 -14.32
CA TYR A 52 12.74 0.01 -14.54
C TYR A 52 13.92 -0.45 -13.70
N LEU A 53 13.71 -0.70 -12.40
CA LEU A 53 14.76 -1.25 -11.52
C LEU A 53 15.23 -2.62 -11.98
N GLY A 54 14.32 -3.50 -12.40
CA GLY A 54 14.69 -4.80 -12.97
C GLY A 54 15.58 -4.66 -14.21
N GLN A 55 15.27 -3.71 -15.09
CA GLN A 55 16.11 -3.43 -16.27
C GLN A 55 17.47 -2.84 -15.90
N LEU A 56 17.54 -1.97 -14.90
CA LEU A 56 18.81 -1.41 -14.43
C LEU A 56 19.72 -2.49 -13.84
N LEU A 57 19.17 -3.36 -12.98
CA LEU A 57 19.94 -4.44 -12.36
C LEU A 57 20.49 -5.45 -13.38
N GLN A 58 19.77 -5.68 -14.49
CA GLN A 58 20.25 -6.54 -15.58
C GLN A 58 21.38 -5.89 -16.39
N LYS A 59 21.33 -4.58 -16.59
CA LYS A 59 22.29 -3.86 -17.45
C LYS A 59 23.59 -3.54 -16.74
N ASP A 60 23.52 -3.10 -15.49
CA ASP A 60 24.67 -2.80 -14.65
C ASP A 60 24.35 -3.24 -13.21
N PRO A 61 24.75 -4.45 -12.79
CA PRO A 61 24.58 -4.85 -11.41
C PRO A 61 25.45 -3.94 -10.53
N PRO A 62 24.84 -3.12 -9.65
CA PRO A 62 25.62 -2.22 -8.81
C PRO A 62 26.45 -3.06 -7.83
N ALA A 63 27.76 -2.84 -7.81
CA ALA A 63 28.62 -3.39 -6.78
C ALA A 63 28.30 -2.69 -5.45
N ILE A 64 27.50 -3.33 -4.59
CA ILE A 64 27.17 -2.79 -3.27
C ILE A 64 28.44 -2.84 -2.42
N ASN A 65 28.97 -1.67 -2.06
CA ASN A 65 30.06 -1.56 -1.10
C ASN A 65 29.50 -1.74 0.32
N GLU A 66 29.64 -2.95 0.84
CA GLU A 66 29.11 -3.36 2.16
C GLU A 66 29.66 -2.51 3.32
N LEU A 67 30.91 -2.03 3.22
CA LEU A 67 31.52 -1.15 4.23
C LEU A 67 30.89 0.25 4.24
N ALA A 68 30.49 0.77 3.07
CA ALA A 68 29.79 2.05 2.99
C ALA A 68 28.35 1.95 3.51
N LEU A 69 27.69 0.82 3.27
CA LEU A 69 26.33 0.56 3.74
C LEU A 69 26.27 0.47 5.27
N ALA A 70 27.23 -0.23 5.89
CA ALA A 70 27.33 -0.31 7.35
C ALA A 70 27.48 1.06 8.02
N LYS A 71 28.25 1.98 7.42
CA LYS A 71 28.45 3.34 7.95
C LYS A 71 27.18 4.20 7.95
N ILE A 72 26.25 3.93 7.04
CA ILE A 72 24.97 4.66 6.95
C ILE A 72 23.97 4.09 7.97
N THR A 73 23.96 2.77 8.16
CA THR A 73 23.06 2.10 9.12
C THR A 73 23.48 2.31 10.59
N LEU A 74 24.78 2.45 10.86
CA LEU A 74 25.33 2.73 12.20
C LEU A 74 25.14 4.19 12.66
N LYS A 75 24.67 5.09 11.78
CA LYS A 75 24.51 6.52 12.09
C LYS A 75 23.10 6.88 12.59
N LYS A 76 22.35 5.90 13.09
CA LYS A 76 20.99 6.08 13.61
C LYS A 76 20.89 5.62 15.06
#